data_AF-A0A183IED3-F1
#
_entry.id   AF-A0A183IED3-F1
#
_cell.length_a   1.000
_cell.length_b   1.000
_cell.length_c   1.000
_cell.angle_alpha   90.00
_cell.angle_beta   90.00
_cell.angle_gamma   90.00
#
_symmetry.space_group_name_H-M   'P 1'
#
loop_
_entity.id
_entity.type
_entity.pdbx_description
1 polymer ?
#
loop_
_entity_poly.entity_id
_entity_poly.type
_entity_poly.pdbx_seq_one_letter_code
_entity_poly.pdbx_strand_id
1 'polypeptide(L)'
;MLFAFSFSSNRILVNVLNVYLFLRDLVHRQIAMDAVAHMALGVCGFSCEDALIHLLNYVWPNVFETSPHVIQRFIFACEGMRVSLGPCRVMQYCLQGLFHPARKVRDPYWKVYNNLYIGNQDALVAFYPRVLNDERNTYVRYELDYLI
;
A
#
# COMPACT_ATOMS: atom_id res chain seq x y z
N MET A 1 2.75 -21.03 -10.43
CA MET A 1 4.19 -21.35 -10.32
C MET A 1 5.01 -20.80 -11.48
N LEU A 2 4.72 -21.13 -12.75
CA LEU A 2 5.43 -20.58 -13.93
C LEU A 2 5.40 -19.05 -14.00
N PHE A 3 4.27 -18.42 -13.64
CA PHE A 3 4.13 -16.95 -13.66
C PHE A 3 4.99 -16.24 -12.60
N ALA A 4 5.10 -16.80 -11.40
CA ALA A 4 5.92 -16.24 -10.32
C ALA A 4 7.43 -16.46 -10.56
N PHE A 5 7.82 -17.62 -11.11
CA PHE A 5 9.20 -17.88 -11.51
C PHE A 5 9.65 -16.95 -12.65
N SER A 6 8.74 -16.71 -13.61
CA SER A 6 8.91 -15.70 -14.65
C SER A 6 9.00 -14.30 -14.05
N PHE A 7 8.18 -13.91 -13.06
CA PHE A 7 8.24 -12.60 -12.43
C PHE A 7 9.54 -12.34 -11.65
N SER A 8 10.00 -13.32 -10.87
CA SER A 8 11.29 -13.26 -10.17
C SER A 8 12.48 -13.19 -11.14
N SER A 9 12.39 -13.87 -12.29
CA SER A 9 13.45 -13.87 -13.32
C SER A 9 13.35 -12.71 -14.32
N ASN A 10 12.15 -12.22 -14.65
CA ASN A 10 11.89 -11.15 -15.62
C ASN A 10 11.89 -9.78 -14.94
N ARG A 11 13.09 -9.28 -14.67
CA ARG A 11 13.32 -7.86 -14.34
C ARG A 11 12.81 -6.89 -15.41
N ILE A 12 12.58 -7.38 -16.64
CA ILE A 12 12.13 -6.59 -17.78
C ILE A 12 10.74 -5.98 -17.55
N LEU A 13 9.76 -6.76 -17.09
CA LEU A 13 8.40 -6.26 -16.83
C LEU A 13 8.38 -5.22 -15.71
N VAL A 14 9.13 -5.46 -14.63
CA VAL A 14 9.30 -4.50 -13.54
C VAL A 14 9.91 -3.20 -14.05
N ASN A 15 10.98 -3.28 -14.86
CA ASN A 15 11.64 -2.11 -15.42
C ASN A 15 10.73 -1.32 -16.37
N VAL A 16 9.94 -2.01 -17.21
CA VAL A 16 9.00 -1.38 -18.13
C VAL A 16 7.92 -0.62 -17.37
N LEU A 17 7.37 -1.20 -16.30
CA LEU A 17 6.36 -0.55 -15.47
C LEU A 17 6.92 0.64 -14.68
N ASN A 18 8.17 0.54 -14.19
CA ASN A 18 8.84 1.66 -13.53
C ASN A 18 8.94 2.87 -14.47
N VAL A 19 9.24 2.64 -15.75
CA VAL A 19 9.27 3.70 -16.76
C VAL A 19 7.88 4.31 -16.93
N TYR A 20 6.85 3.49 -17.13
CA TYR A 20 5.46 3.98 -17.31
C TYR A 20 4.90 4.73 -16.10
N LEU A 21 5.30 4.37 -14.88
CA LEU A 21 4.89 5.07 -13.65
C LEU A 21 5.58 6.44 -13.50
N PHE A 22 6.77 6.62 -14.08
CA PHE A 22 7.47 7.91 -14.12
C PHE A 22 7.01 8.80 -15.29
N LEU A 23 6.36 8.23 -16.32
CA LEU A 23 5.93 9.01 -17.47
C LEU A 23 4.94 10.12 -17.07
N ARG A 24 5.07 11.26 -17.75
CA ARG A 24 4.25 12.45 -17.53
C ARG A 24 2.77 12.23 -17.87
N ASP A 25 2.46 11.26 -18.71
CA ASP A 25 1.10 11.03 -19.18
C ASP A 25 0.23 10.27 -18.15
N LEU A 26 -0.95 10.83 -17.91
CA LEU A 26 -1.95 10.31 -16.97
C LEU A 26 -2.50 8.96 -17.41
N VAL A 27 -2.62 8.69 -18.71
CA VAL A 27 -3.19 7.43 -19.22
C VAL A 27 -2.22 6.27 -18.99
N HIS A 28 -0.94 6.48 -19.27
CA HIS A 28 0.10 5.46 -19.03
C HIS A 28 0.20 5.10 -17.55
N ARG A 29 0.15 6.09 -16.65
CA ARG A 29 0.14 5.84 -15.20
C ARG A 29 -1.10 5.04 -14.76
N GLN A 30 -2.27 5.30 -15.33
CA GLN A 30 -3.48 4.51 -15.04
C GLN A 30 -3.32 3.04 -15.43
N ILE A 31 -2.87 2.79 -16.66
CA ILE A 31 -2.68 1.42 -17.17
C ILE A 31 -1.61 0.70 -16.36
N ALA A 32 -0.51 1.39 -16.02
CA ALA A 32 0.55 0.82 -15.21
C ALA A 32 0.06 0.44 -13.80
N MET A 33 -0.72 1.30 -13.12
CA MET A 33 -1.28 0.95 -11.80
C MET A 33 -2.28 -0.20 -11.87
N ASP A 34 -3.11 -0.25 -12.91
CA ASP A 34 -4.06 -1.35 -13.12
C ASP A 34 -3.32 -2.68 -13.34
N ALA A 35 -2.27 -2.67 -14.17
CA ALA A 35 -1.39 -3.82 -14.37
C ALA A 35 -0.72 -4.25 -13.05
N VAL A 36 -0.19 -3.30 -12.27
CA VAL A 36 0.42 -3.55 -10.95
C VAL A 36 -0.58 -4.20 -9.99
N ALA A 37 -1.84 -3.75 -9.97
CA ALA A 37 -2.89 -4.36 -9.16
C ALA A 37 -3.13 -5.82 -9.52
N HIS A 38 -3.30 -6.12 -10.82
CA HIS A 38 -3.53 -7.47 -11.30
C HIS A 38 -2.31 -8.39 -11.08
N MET A 39 -1.09 -7.88 -11.26
CA MET A 39 0.12 -8.65 -10.96
C MET A 39 0.25 -8.92 -9.47
N ALA A 40 0.00 -7.92 -8.61
CA ALA A 40 0.03 -8.12 -7.17
C ALA A 40 -0.91 -9.27 -6.79
N LEU A 41 -2.18 -9.22 -7.19
CA LEU A 41 -3.16 -10.27 -6.91
C LEU A 41 -2.75 -11.65 -7.46
N GLY A 42 -2.17 -11.70 -8.67
CA GLY A 42 -1.75 -12.94 -9.30
C GLY A 42 -0.51 -13.61 -8.68
N VAL A 43 0.32 -12.83 -7.97
CA VAL A 43 1.59 -13.30 -7.37
C VAL A 43 1.48 -13.43 -5.83
N CYS A 44 0.28 -13.29 -5.27
CA CYS A 44 0.03 -13.50 -3.85
C CYS A 44 0.49 -14.90 -3.41
N GLY A 45 1.32 -14.98 -2.35
CA GLY A 45 1.81 -16.24 -1.79
C GLY A 45 3.01 -16.87 -2.52
N PHE A 46 3.61 -16.21 -3.51
CA PHE A 46 4.79 -16.72 -4.23
C PHE A 46 6.11 -16.02 -3.83
N SER A 47 6.20 -15.43 -2.64
CA SER A 47 7.41 -14.82 -2.09
C SER A 47 8.08 -13.76 -2.99
N CYS A 48 7.29 -13.01 -3.77
CA CYS A 48 7.78 -11.92 -4.62
C CYS A 48 7.59 -10.53 -3.98
N GLU A 49 7.68 -10.47 -2.65
CA GLU A 49 7.38 -9.26 -1.87
C GLU A 49 8.34 -8.11 -2.17
N ASP A 50 9.63 -8.40 -2.39
CA ASP A 50 10.65 -7.38 -2.65
C ASP A 50 10.35 -6.58 -3.94
N ALA A 51 10.04 -7.28 -5.03
CA ALA A 51 9.67 -6.65 -6.29
C ALA A 51 8.35 -5.86 -6.19
N LEU A 52 7.39 -6.33 -5.40
CA LEU A 52 6.13 -5.62 -5.16
C LEU A 52 6.33 -4.37 -4.30
N ILE A 53 7.20 -4.40 -3.29
CA ILE A 53 7.59 -3.23 -2.49
C ILE A 53 8.29 -2.20 -3.38
N HIS A 54 9.19 -2.64 -4.26
CA HIS A 54 9.83 -1.77 -5.23
C HIS A 54 8.79 -1.05 -6.10
N LEU A 55 7.81 -1.77 -6.66
CA LEU A 55 6.73 -1.17 -7.44
C LEU A 55 5.84 -0.24 -6.59
N LEU A 56 5.56 -0.60 -5.34
CA LEU A 56 4.76 0.22 -4.42
C LEU A 56 5.40 1.61 -4.23
N ASN A 57 6.73 1.70 -4.18
CA ASN A 57 7.44 2.99 -4.09
C ASN A 57 7.17 3.92 -5.28
N TYR A 58 6.93 3.37 -6.48
CA TYR A 58 6.56 4.16 -7.66
C TYR A 58 5.06 4.44 -7.77
N VAL A 59 4.22 3.56 -7.21
CA VAL A 59 2.77 3.76 -7.16
C VAL A 59 2.40 4.82 -6.12
N TRP A 60 3.05 4.83 -4.95
CA TRP A 60 2.69 5.67 -3.79
C TRP A 60 2.62 7.18 -4.08
N PRO A 61 3.54 7.80 -4.86
CA PRO A 61 3.48 9.23 -5.19
C PRO A 61 2.18 9.66 -5.90
N ASN A 62 1.47 8.73 -6.55
CA ASN A 62 0.22 9.01 -7.25
C ASN A 62 -0.98 9.24 -6.30
N VAL A 63 -0.78 9.12 -4.98
CA VAL A 63 -1.81 9.40 -3.96
C VAL A 63 -2.35 10.84 -4.00
N PHE A 64 -1.53 11.79 -4.49
CA PHE A 64 -1.89 13.21 -4.57
C PHE A 64 -2.46 13.62 -5.94
N GLU A 65 -2.72 12.67 -6.83
CA GLU A 65 -3.34 12.98 -8.11
C GLU A 65 -4.79 13.44 -7.91
N THR A 66 -5.26 14.35 -8.76
CA THR A 66 -6.61 14.92 -8.66
C THR A 66 -7.63 14.21 -9.55
N SER A 67 -7.15 13.54 -10.61
CA SER A 67 -8.01 12.85 -11.57
C SER A 67 -8.74 11.67 -10.91
N PRO A 68 -10.08 11.59 -11.00
CA PRO A 68 -10.86 10.54 -10.35
C PRO A 68 -10.51 9.14 -10.88
N HIS A 69 -10.23 9.02 -12.18
CA HIS A 69 -9.85 7.76 -12.80
C HIS A 69 -8.49 7.27 -12.28
N VAL A 70 -7.52 8.17 -12.09
CA VAL A 70 -6.21 7.83 -11.54
C VAL A 70 -6.34 7.40 -10.08
N ILE A 71 -7.09 8.15 -9.27
CA ILE A 71 -7.32 7.83 -7.86
C ILE A 71 -7.95 6.43 -7.72
N GLN A 72 -8.92 6.09 -8.56
CA GLN A 72 -9.55 4.77 -8.52
C GLN A 72 -8.54 3.64 -8.80
N ARG A 73 -7.67 3.80 -9.80
CA ARG A 73 -6.62 2.81 -10.12
C ARG A 73 -5.54 2.74 -9.04
N PHE A 74 -5.19 3.87 -8.43
CA PHE A 74 -4.28 3.91 -7.30
C PHE A 74 -4.82 3.12 -6.09
N ILE A 75 -6.08 3.33 -5.74
CA ILE A 75 -6.73 2.60 -4.65
C ILE A 75 -6.79 1.10 -4.96
N PHE A 76 -7.12 0.72 -6.19
CA PHE A 76 -7.13 -0.68 -6.61
C PHE A 76 -5.73 -1.33 -6.55
N ALA A 77 -4.68 -0.61 -6.95
CA ALA A 77 -3.30 -1.06 -6.77
C ALA A 77 -2.94 -1.25 -5.30
N CYS A 78 -3.35 -0.33 -4.42
CA CYS A 78 -3.13 -0.47 -2.97
C CYS A 78 -3.86 -1.69 -2.38
N GLU A 79 -5.06 -2.01 -2.87
CA GLU A 79 -5.79 -3.21 -2.47
C GLU A 79 -5.10 -4.50 -2.90
N GLY A 80 -4.59 -4.55 -4.14
CA GLY A 80 -3.78 -5.66 -4.61
C GLY A 80 -2.50 -5.86 -3.78
N MET A 81 -1.82 -4.75 -3.46
CA MET A 81 -0.63 -4.77 -2.60
C MET A 81 -0.94 -5.22 -1.17
N ARG A 82 -2.08 -4.82 -0.59
CA ARG A 82 -2.52 -5.27 0.73
C ARG A 82 -2.64 -6.79 0.79
N VAL A 83 -3.20 -7.42 -0.24
CA VAL A 83 -3.38 -8.88 -0.27
C VAL A 83 -2.04 -9.60 -0.38
N SER A 84 -1.13 -9.09 -1.21
CA SER A 84 0.10 -9.82 -1.54
C SER A 84 1.29 -9.52 -0.63
N LEU A 85 1.42 -8.28 -0.13
CA LEU A 85 2.43 -7.87 0.84
C LEU A 85 1.95 -7.97 2.29
N GLY A 86 0.64 -8.12 2.48
CA GLY A 86 -0.02 -8.00 3.76
C GLY A 86 -0.37 -6.55 4.14
N PRO A 87 -1.30 -6.38 5.10
CA PRO A 87 -1.78 -5.06 5.51
C PRO A 87 -0.73 -4.25 6.28
N CYS A 88 0.28 -4.91 6.87
CA CYS A 88 1.35 -4.25 7.62
C CYS A 88 2.14 -3.23 6.77
N ARG A 89 2.57 -3.64 5.56
CA ARG A 89 3.38 -2.78 4.69
C ARG A 89 2.59 -1.57 4.23
N VAL A 90 1.36 -1.77 3.76
CA VAL A 90 0.51 -0.65 3.31
C VAL A 90 0.16 0.29 4.48
N MET A 91 -0.07 -0.26 5.68
CA MET A 91 -0.28 0.54 6.89
C MET A 91 0.93 1.42 7.22
N GLN A 92 2.15 0.90 7.13
CA GLN A 92 3.38 1.66 7.41
C GLN A 92 3.54 2.89 6.51
N TYR A 93 3.14 2.79 5.23
CA TYR A 93 3.15 3.92 4.31
C TYR A 93 2.01 4.90 4.65
N CYS A 94 0.83 4.39 5.03
CA CYS A 94 -0.33 5.20 5.37
C CYS A 94 -0.17 6.00 6.68
N LEU A 95 0.55 5.46 7.67
CA LEU A 95 0.70 6.11 8.99
C LEU A 95 1.32 7.53 8.89
N GLN A 96 2.18 7.78 7.91
CA GLN A 96 2.87 9.07 7.74
C GLN A 96 1.91 10.22 7.42
N GLY A 97 0.83 9.97 6.69
CA GLY A 97 -0.09 11.01 6.23
C GLY A 97 -1.39 11.12 7.02
N LEU A 98 -1.72 10.16 7.90
CA LEU A 98 -3.00 10.12 8.63
C LEU A 98 -3.23 11.36 9.52
N PHE A 99 -2.20 11.78 10.26
CA PHE A 99 -2.27 12.92 11.18
C PHE A 99 -1.54 14.16 10.66
N HIS A 100 -1.25 14.22 9.35
CA HIS A 100 -0.58 15.36 8.74
C HIS A 100 -1.38 16.67 8.93
N PRO A 101 -0.77 17.84 9.20
CA PRO A 101 -1.51 19.07 9.47
C PRO A 101 -2.35 19.55 8.26
N ALA A 102 -1.85 19.33 7.04
CA ALA A 102 -2.55 19.72 5.82
C ALA A 102 -3.71 18.76 5.48
N ARG A 103 -4.92 19.32 5.35
CA ARG A 103 -6.13 18.58 4.97
C ARG A 103 -5.99 17.85 3.63
N LYS A 104 -5.38 18.49 2.63
CA LYS A 104 -5.14 17.90 1.31
C LYS A 104 -4.31 16.61 1.34
N VAL A 105 -3.49 16.43 2.38
CA VAL A 105 -2.71 15.20 2.58
C VAL A 105 -3.52 14.17 3.37
N ARG A 106 -4.25 14.60 4.40
CA ARG A 106 -5.07 13.68 5.21
C ARG A 106 -6.16 13.00 4.40
N ASP A 107 -6.92 13.74 3.60
CA ASP A 107 -8.11 13.22 2.90
C ASP A 107 -7.80 11.95 2.06
N PRO A 108 -6.78 11.90 1.19
CA PRO A 108 -6.45 10.68 0.44
C PRO A 108 -5.85 9.57 1.32
N TYR A 109 -5.08 9.91 2.36
CA TYR A 109 -4.52 8.90 3.28
C TYR A 109 -5.60 8.20 4.10
N TRP A 110 -6.56 8.96 4.63
CA TRP A 110 -7.74 8.39 5.31
C TRP A 110 -8.56 7.50 4.38
N LYS A 111 -8.64 7.83 3.09
CA LYS A 111 -9.31 6.98 2.10
C LYS A 111 -8.61 5.61 1.96
N VAL A 112 -7.27 5.59 1.86
CA VAL A 112 -6.51 4.33 1.81
C VAL A 112 -6.66 3.54 3.11
N TYR A 113 -6.57 4.21 4.26
CA TYR A 113 -6.76 3.58 5.57
C TYR A 113 -8.14 2.94 5.72
N ASN A 114 -9.20 3.61 5.29
CA ASN A 114 -10.57 3.09 5.37
C ASN A 114 -10.72 1.80 4.55
N ASN A 115 -10.18 1.76 3.33
CA ASN A 115 -10.22 0.54 2.52
C ASN A 115 -9.40 -0.59 3.16
N LEU A 116 -8.26 -0.25 3.75
CA LEU A 116 -7.41 -1.22 4.43
C LEU A 116 -8.07 -1.78 5.70
N TYR A 117 -8.75 -0.93 6.47
CA TYR A 117 -9.52 -1.30 7.64
C TYR A 117 -10.68 -2.24 7.28
N ILE A 118 -11.44 -1.93 6.23
CA ILE A 118 -12.52 -2.81 5.74
C ILE A 118 -11.97 -4.17 5.28
N GLY A 119 -10.79 -4.18 4.65
CA GLY A 119 -10.22 -5.39 4.07
C GLY A 119 -9.57 -6.38 5.05
N ASN A 120 -8.91 -5.90 6.12
CA ASN A 120 -8.21 -6.74 7.10
C ASN A 120 -8.20 -6.12 8.50
N GLN A 121 -9.37 -5.82 9.06
CA GLN A 121 -9.47 -5.18 10.38
C GLN A 121 -8.71 -5.95 11.48
N ASP A 122 -8.87 -7.27 11.55
CA ASP A 122 -8.29 -8.10 12.60
C ASP A 122 -6.75 -8.13 12.53
N ALA A 123 -6.21 -8.31 11.33
CA ALA A 123 -4.77 -8.32 11.13
C ALA A 123 -4.09 -6.98 11.51
N LEU A 124 -4.83 -5.86 11.51
CA LEU A 124 -4.27 -4.56 11.89
C LEU A 124 -3.91 -4.43 13.37
N VAL A 125 -4.56 -5.22 14.24
CA VAL A 125 -4.33 -5.15 15.69
C VAL A 125 -2.85 -5.31 16.02
N ALA A 126 -2.16 -6.21 15.31
CA ALA A 126 -0.73 -6.46 15.48
C ALA A 126 0.18 -5.35 14.93
N PHE A 127 -0.33 -4.45 14.08
CA PHE A 127 0.49 -3.47 13.33
C PHE A 127 0.26 -2.02 13.75
N TYR A 128 -0.71 -1.73 14.62
CA TYR A 128 -0.86 -0.37 15.14
C TYR A 128 0.36 0.06 15.94
N PRO A 129 0.89 1.28 15.69
CA PRO A 129 2.04 1.79 16.44
C PRO A 129 1.66 1.99 17.91
N ARG A 130 2.65 1.85 18.80
CA ARG A 130 2.47 2.15 20.22
C ARG A 130 2.40 3.66 20.40
N VAL A 131 1.28 4.15 20.93
CA VAL A 131 1.08 5.55 21.31
C VAL A 131 1.21 5.64 22.83
N LEU A 132 2.06 6.57 23.29
CA LEU A 132 2.28 6.78 24.73
C LEU A 132 1.05 7.43 25.37
N ASN A 133 0.86 7.15 26.65
CA ASN A 133 -0.22 7.76 27.43
C ASN A 133 0.02 9.28 27.58
N ASP A 134 -1.08 10.01 27.68
CA ASP A 134 -1.10 11.42 28.04
C ASP A 134 -1.63 11.59 29.47
N GLU A 135 -1.54 12.79 30.05
CA GLU A 135 -2.05 13.08 31.40
C GLU A 135 -3.55 12.76 31.55
N ARG A 136 -4.30 12.88 30.45
CA ARG A 136 -5.75 12.70 30.43
C ARG A 136 -6.21 11.31 29.97
N ASN A 137 -5.40 10.64 29.14
CA ASN A 137 -5.85 9.47 28.39
C ASN A 137 -4.81 8.35 28.40
N THR A 138 -5.29 7.12 28.61
CA THR A 138 -4.50 5.89 28.50
C THR A 138 -4.63 5.31 27.09
N TYR A 139 -3.55 5.34 26.31
CA TYR A 139 -3.50 4.87 24.92
C TYR A 139 -2.72 3.55 24.74
N VAL A 140 -1.92 3.15 25.73
CA VAL A 140 -1.12 1.91 25.68
C VAL A 140 -2.02 0.70 25.89
N ARG A 141 -1.79 -0.35 25.08
CA ARG A 141 -2.43 -1.66 25.18
C ARG A 141 -1.55 -2.61 25.99
N TYR A 142 -1.73 -2.63 27.30
CA TYR A 142 -0.88 -3.39 28.23
C TYR A 142 -0.96 -4.90 28.05
N GLU A 143 -2.07 -5.40 27.48
CA GLU A 143 -2.30 -6.82 27.24
C GLU A 143 -1.30 -7.41 26.24
N LEU A 144 -0.74 -6.57 25.35
CA LEU A 144 0.26 -6.99 24.37
C LEU A 144 1.68 -7.03 24.94
N ASP A 145 1.90 -6.53 26.16
CA ASP A 145 3.21 -6.47 26.80
C ASP A 145 3.46 -7.66 27.77
N TYR A 146 2.49 -8.56 27.95
CA TYR A 146 2.67 -9.74 28.80
C TYR A 146 3.72 -10.69 28.21
N LEU A 147 4.70 -11.05 29.03
CA LEU A 147 5.72 -12.06 28.76
C LEU A 147 5.57 -13.15 29.83
N ILE A 148 5.36 -14.39 29.40
CA ILE A 148 5.23 -15.58 30.26
C ILE A 148 6.48 -16.43 30.11
#